data_AF-A0A7V2LLE3-F1
#
_entry.id   AF-A0A7V2LLE3-F1
#
_cell.length_a   1.000
_cell.length_b   1.000
_cell.length_c   1.000
_cell.angle_alpha   90.00
_cell.angle_beta   90.00
_cell.angle_gamma   90.00
#
_symmetry.space_group_name_H-M   'P 1'
#
loop_
_entity.id
_entity.type
_entity.pdbx_description
1 polymer ?
#
loop_
_entity_poly.entity_id
_entity_poly.type
_entity_poly.pdbx_seq_one_letter_code
_entity_poly.pdbx_strand_id
1 'polypeptide(L)' 'VDINIPQSTHKSGKTIHQMLQMFMDEGGVALVCPVCMKNVGGLSESEVLPGVIIGTPEYTFSAMLAEDVTVISY' A
#
# COMPACT_ATOMS: atom_id res chain seq x y z
N VAL A 1 -1.25 -8.23 12.48
CA VAL A 1 -1.47 -6.80 12.84
C VAL A 1 -2.93 -6.42 12.61
N ASP A 2 -3.67 -6.17 13.69
CA ASP A 2 -5.09 -5.76 13.68
C ASP A 2 -5.28 -4.38 12.98
N ILE A 3 -6.22 -4.27 12.03
CA ILE A 3 -6.50 -2.99 11.33
C ILE A 3 -7.01 -1.89 12.27
N ASN A 4 -7.40 -2.26 13.49
CA ASN A 4 -7.91 -1.37 14.53
C ASN A 4 -6.83 -0.93 15.54
N ILE A 5 -5.55 -1.23 15.31
CA ILE A 5 -4.47 -0.73 16.18
C ILE A 5 -4.43 0.80 16.13
N PRO A 6 -4.30 1.50 17.28
CA PRO A 6 -4.17 2.95 17.33
C PRO A 6 -3.12 3.47 16.33
N GLN A 7 -3.55 4.32 15.40
CA GLN A 7 -2.72 4.86 14.34
C GLN A 7 -2.24 6.27 14.71
N SER A 8 -1.01 6.62 14.33
CA SER A 8 -0.58 8.02 14.34
C SER A 8 -1.41 8.85 13.36
N THR A 9 -1.75 10.07 13.75
CA THR A 9 -2.49 11.02 12.93
C THR A 9 -1.53 11.97 12.23
N HIS A 10 -1.65 12.10 10.91
CA HIS A 10 -0.91 13.10 10.13
C HIS A 10 -1.42 14.52 10.44
N LYS A 11 -0.65 15.57 10.11
CA LYS A 11 -1.04 16.99 10.32
C LYS A 11 -2.37 17.37 9.65
N SER A 12 -2.83 16.60 8.66
CA SER A 12 -4.13 16.75 8.02
C SER A 12 -5.31 16.24 8.85
N GLY A 13 -5.06 15.67 10.03
CA GLY A 13 -6.08 15.04 10.89
C GLY A 13 -6.48 13.63 10.46
N LYS A 14 -5.82 13.05 9.45
CA LYS A 14 -6.12 11.72 8.90
C LYS A 14 -5.08 10.69 9.33
N THR A 15 -5.50 9.43 9.48
CA THR A 15 -4.58 8.29 9.65
C THR A 15 -3.99 7.87 8.31
N ILE A 16 -2.90 7.09 8.31
CA ILE A 16 -2.33 6.53 7.08
C ILE A 16 -3.33 5.64 6.32
N HIS A 17 -4.12 4.82 7.04
CA HIS A 17 -5.17 4.00 6.43
C HIS A 17 -6.22 4.85 5.71
N GLN A 18 -6.64 5.96 6.31
CA GLN A 18 -7.59 6.88 5.67
C GLN A 18 -6.99 7.55 4.43
N MET A 19 -5.72 7.94 4.48
CA MET A 19 -5.04 8.55 3.33
C MET A 19 -4.86 7.56 2.18
N LEU A 20 -4.48 6.31 2.48
CA LEU A 20 -4.39 5.24 1.48
C LEU A 20 -5.76 4.89 0.89
N GLN A 21 -6.80 4.80 1.72
CA GLN A 21 -8.16 4.56 1.23
C GLN A 21 -8.61 5.68 0.30
N MET A 22 -8.41 6.94 0.68
CA MET A 22 -8.75 8.09 -0.18
C MET A 22 -8.01 8.03 -1.52
N PHE A 23 -6.72 7.71 -1.53
CA PHE A 23 -5.96 7.55 -2.77
C PHE A 23 -6.56 6.45 -3.66
N MET A 24 -6.97 5.33 -3.08
CA MET A 24 -7.62 4.24 -3.83
C MET A 24 -9.02 4.61 -4.33
N ASP A 25 -9.80 5.33 -3.52
CA ASP A 25 -11.13 5.82 -3.90
C ASP A 25 -11.07 6.81 -5.08
N GLU A 26 -9.96 7.54 -5.22
CA GLU A 26 -9.68 8.45 -6.34
C GLU A 26 -9.09 7.73 -7.57
N GLY A 27 -9.01 6.38 -7.55
CA GLY A 27 -8.53 5.56 -8.66
C GLY A 27 -7.04 5.20 -8.60
N GLY A 28 -6.36 5.58 -7.52
CA GLY A 28 -5.00 5.13 -7.23
C GLY A 28 -4.93 3.63 -6.94
N VAL A 29 -3.80 3.01 -7.27
CA VAL A 29 -3.57 1.58 -6.99
C VAL A 29 -2.47 1.46 -5.95
N ALA A 30 -2.78 0.82 -4.83
CA ALA A 30 -1.81 0.49 -3.80
C ALA A 30 -1.33 -0.96 -3.97
N LEU A 31 -0.01 -1.13 -4.05
CA LEU A 31 0.66 -2.42 -4.13
C LEU A 31 1.42 -2.68 -2.82
N VAL A 32 1.39 -3.92 -2.34
CA VAL A 32 2.16 -4.33 -1.16
C VAL A 32 3.12 -5.48 -1.52
N CYS A 33 4.38 -5.37 -1.09
CA CYS A 33 5.38 -6.41 -1.38
C CYS A 33 5.14 -7.66 -0.52
N PRO A 34 4.93 -8.85 -1.12
CA PRO A 34 4.65 -10.08 -0.38
C PRO A 34 5.81 -10.53 0.52
N VAL A 35 7.05 -10.31 0.07
CA VAL A 35 8.24 -10.64 0.87
C VAL A 35 8.36 -9.72 2.09
N CYS A 36 8.06 -8.43 1.94
CA CYS A 36 8.07 -7.47 3.04
C CYS A 36 6.95 -7.76 4.03
N MET A 37 5.74 -8.09 3.56
CA MET A 37 4.64 -8.51 4.43
C MET A 37 5.06 -9.65 5.34
N LYS A 38 5.63 -10.72 4.75
CA LYS A 38 6.01 -11.91 5.51
C LYS A 38 7.20 -11.68 6.43
N ASN A 39 8.27 -11.04 5.93
CA ASN A 39 9.55 -11.03 6.62
C ASN A 39 9.82 -9.77 7.44
N VAL A 40 9.13 -8.66 7.14
CA VAL A 40 9.32 -7.36 7.83
C VAL A 40 8.09 -7.02 8.66
N GLY A 41 6.91 -7.04 8.05
CA GLY A 41 5.67 -6.61 8.70
C GLY A 41 5.02 -7.68 9.58
N GLY A 42 5.33 -8.96 9.36
CA GLY A 42 4.62 -10.07 10.00
C GLY A 42 3.12 -10.05 9.70
N LEU A 43 2.75 -9.66 8.48
CA LEU A 43 1.37 -9.44 8.02
C LEU A 43 0.85 -10.66 7.26
N SER A 44 -0.40 -11.04 7.53
CA SER A 44 -1.17 -11.93 6.65
C SER A 44 -2.01 -11.12 5.66
N GLU A 45 -2.49 -11.76 4.60
CA GLU A 45 -3.29 -11.09 3.56
C GLU A 45 -4.60 -10.49 4.12
N SER A 46 -5.21 -11.13 5.11
CA SER A 46 -6.44 -10.64 5.76
C SER A 46 -6.26 -9.36 6.57
N GLU A 47 -5.01 -8.98 6.84
CA GLU A 47 -4.64 -7.79 7.62
C GLU A 47 -4.27 -6.61 6.73
N VAL A 48 -4.27 -6.83 5.42
CA VAL A 48 -4.07 -5.78 4.42
C VAL A 48 -5.39 -5.03 4.20
N LEU A 49 -5.29 -3.72 4.01
CA LEU A 49 -6.44 -2.87 3.70
C LEU A 49 -7.17 -3.41 2.44
N PRO A 50 -8.52 -3.52 2.45
CA PRO A 50 -9.27 -3.99 1.29
C PRO A 50 -8.95 -3.17 0.03
N GLY A 51 -8.76 -3.85 -1.09
CA GLY A 51 -8.46 -3.22 -2.38
C GLY A 51 -6.95 -3.04 -2.67
N VAL A 52 -6.08 -3.17 -1.67
CA VAL A 52 -4.63 -3.24 -1.90
C VAL A 52 -4.29 -4.55 -2.61
N ILE A 53 -3.46 -4.46 -3.64
CA ILE A 53 -3.03 -5.60 -4.44
C ILE A 53 -1.71 -6.14 -3.88
N ILE A 54 -1.64 -7.46 -3.68
CA ILE A 54 -0.37 -8.12 -3.37
C ILE A 54 0.49 -8.12 -4.62
N GLY A 55 1.65 -7.48 -4.53
CA GLY A 55 2.55 -7.27 -5.66
C GLY A 55 3.04 -8.59 -6.25
N THR A 56 2.92 -8.71 -7.57
CA THR A 56 3.58 -9.73 -8.38
C THR A 56 4.69 -9.06 -9.21
N PRO A 57 5.63 -9.82 -9.79
CA PRO A 57 6.59 -9.25 -10.73
C PRO A 57 5.94 -8.46 -11.86
N GLU A 58 4.80 -8.96 -12.38
CA GLU A 58 4.03 -8.31 -13.44
C GLU A 58 3.50 -6.93 -13.03
N TYR A 59 2.79 -6.85 -11.90
CA TYR A 59 2.24 -5.57 -11.41
C TYR A 59 3.35 -4.62 -10.95
N THR A 60 4.37 -5.13 -10.28
CA THR A 60 5.44 -4.30 -9.71
C THR A 60 6.32 -3.71 -10.81
N PHE A 61 6.71 -4.50 -11.81
CA PHE A 61 7.60 -4.03 -12.86
C PHE A 61 6.88 -3.09 -13.82
N SER A 62 5.62 -3.36 -14.17
CA SER A 62 4.84 -2.40 -14.96
C SER A 62 4.66 -1.07 -14.23
N ALA A 63 4.38 -1.09 -12.93
CA ALA A 63 4.22 0.13 -12.12
C ALA A 63 5.52 0.93 -11.92
N MET A 64 6.69 0.34 -12.16
CA MET A 64 7.99 0.99 -11.92
C MET A 64 8.82 1.24 -13.19
N LEU A 65 8.66 0.40 -14.22
CA LEU A 65 9.61 0.30 -15.33
C LEU A 65 8.96 0.40 -16.72
N ALA A 66 7.64 0.60 -16.80
CA ALA A 66 6.99 0.80 -18.10
C ALA A 66 7.46 2.11 -18.77
N GLU A 67 7.44 2.13 -20.10
CA GLU A 67 7.65 3.36 -20.87
C GLU A 67 6.58 4.39 -20.42
N ASP A 68 7.02 5.61 -20.10
CA ASP A 68 6.20 6.70 -19.54
C ASP A 68 5.86 6.65 -18.04
N VAL A 69 6.48 5.75 -17.27
CA VAL A 69 6.41 5.79 -15.80
C VAL A 69 7.52 6.68 -15.23
N THR A 70 7.14 7.64 -14.37
CA THR A 70 8.09 8.36 -13.51
C THR A 70 8.02 7.80 -12.09
N VAL A 71 9.15 7.29 -11.59
CA VAL A 71 9.24 6.74 -10.23
C VAL A 71 9.70 7.82 -9.26
N ILE A 72 8.97 7.96 -8.15
CA ILE A 72 9.34 8.80 -7.01
C ILE A 72 9.57 7.88 -5.81
N SER A 73 10.72 8.03 -5.13
CA SER A 73 11.09 7.25 -3.93
C SER A 73 11.22 8.16 -2.72
N TYR A 74 10.69 7.74 -1.58
CA TYR A 74 10.71 8.47 -0.30
C TYR A 74 10.94 7.54 0.89
#